data_AF-A0A9D5AX92-F1
#
_entry.id   AF-A0A9D5AX92-F1
#
_cell.length_a   1.000
_cell.length_b   1.000
_cell.length_c   1.000
_cell.angle_alpha   90.00
_cell.angle_beta   90.00
_cell.angle_gamma   90.00
#
_symmetry.space_group_name_H-M   'P 1'
#
loop_
_entity.id
_entity.type
_entity.pdbx_description
1 polymer ?
#
loop_
_entity_poly.entity_id
_entity_poly.type
_entity_poly.pdbx_seq_one_letter_code
_entity_poly.pdbx_strand_id
1 'polypeptide(L)'
;NFLFIMNISELLNFLKDNPNTTVPFPWKQIYDVETGLIFYKHIENGFFIYDFRPLVNIRRGVFWNNFLWSASIDCPDTRQMITNSQNSDGVSSVYLFCITCCDDITIYCIVDQPVFRCFICNGIVGRLP
;
A
#
# COMPACT_ATOMS: atom_id res chain seq x y z
N ASN A 1 -1.27 20.47 -7.89
CA ASN A 1 -0.46 19.27 -7.58
C ASN A 1 -0.08 19.13 -6.09
N PHE A 2 0.00 20.21 -5.30
CA PHE A 2 0.20 20.13 -3.83
C PHE A 2 -1.00 19.55 -3.04
N LEU A 3 -2.22 19.93 -3.39
CA LEU A 3 -3.46 19.37 -2.79
C LEU A 3 -3.57 17.85 -2.98
N PHE A 4 -2.99 17.31 -4.04
CA PHE A 4 -2.99 15.89 -4.35
C PHE A 4 -2.05 15.12 -3.40
N ILE A 5 -0.82 15.61 -3.20
CA ILE A 5 0.15 15.03 -2.26
C ILE A 5 -0.36 15.11 -0.81
N MET A 6 -1.05 16.20 -0.47
CA MET A 6 -1.66 16.40 0.86
C MET A 6 -2.73 15.34 1.17
N ASN A 7 -3.66 15.11 0.23
CA ASN A 7 -4.74 14.10 0.40
C ASN A 7 -4.21 12.67 0.53
N ILE A 8 -3.11 12.33 -0.16
CA ILE A 8 -2.51 11.00 -0.05
C ILE A 8 -1.80 10.82 1.30
N SER A 9 -1.07 11.84 1.75
CA SER A 9 -0.37 11.82 3.05
C SER A 9 -1.37 11.67 4.20
N GLU A 10 -2.53 12.32 4.11
CA GLU A 10 -3.62 12.17 5.08
C GLU A 10 -4.15 10.73 5.14
N LEU A 11 -4.36 10.08 3.98
CA LEU A 11 -4.76 8.67 3.94
C LEU A 11 -3.71 7.77 4.59
N LEU A 12 -2.41 7.96 4.29
CA LEU A 12 -1.37 7.12 4.88
C LEU A 12 -1.28 7.28 6.39
N ASN A 13 -1.28 8.51 6.88
CA ASN A 13 -1.26 8.78 8.32
C ASN A 13 -2.48 8.14 8.98
N PHE A 14 -3.66 8.28 8.38
CA PHE A 14 -4.88 7.64 8.87
C PHE A 14 -4.74 6.12 8.96
N LEU A 15 -4.26 5.45 7.89
CA LEU A 15 -4.12 4.00 7.85
C LEU A 15 -3.08 3.48 8.85
N LYS A 16 -2.06 4.29 9.15
CA LYS A 16 -1.04 3.98 10.16
C LYS A 16 -1.63 4.06 11.57
N ASP A 17 -2.37 5.13 11.86
CA ASP A 17 -2.88 5.41 13.20
C ASP A 17 -4.18 4.64 13.50
N ASN A 18 -4.95 4.30 12.47
CA ASN A 18 -6.28 3.70 12.57
C ASN A 18 -6.48 2.54 11.58
N PRO A 19 -5.67 1.47 11.64
CA PRO A 19 -5.69 0.39 10.63
C PRO A 19 -7.01 -0.40 10.57
N ASN A 20 -7.85 -0.29 11.60
CA ASN A 20 -9.08 -1.08 11.75
C ASN A 20 -10.37 -0.27 11.55
N THR A 21 -10.25 1.02 11.24
CA THR A 21 -11.39 1.91 11.09
C THR A 21 -11.75 2.10 9.62
N THR A 22 -12.94 2.64 9.36
CA THR A 22 -13.34 3.00 8.00
C THR A 22 -12.58 4.25 7.58
N VAL A 23 -12.01 4.24 6.38
CA VAL A 23 -11.32 5.42 5.83
C VAL A 23 -12.25 6.63 5.78
N PRO A 24 -11.73 7.83 6.10
CA PRO A 24 -12.52 9.04 6.12
C PRO A 24 -12.82 9.49 4.69
N PHE A 25 -13.89 10.27 4.52
CA PHE A 25 -14.11 11.05 3.30
C PHE A 25 -12.88 11.94 3.03
N PRO A 26 -12.41 12.08 1.77
CA PRO A 26 -13.03 11.66 0.50
C PRO A 26 -12.64 10.25 0.02
N TRP A 27 -12.01 9.43 0.86
CA TRP A 27 -11.52 8.11 0.48
C TRP A 27 -12.58 7.03 0.68
N LYS A 28 -12.54 6.02 -0.19
CA LYS A 28 -13.35 4.81 -0.09
C LYS A 28 -12.47 3.59 -0.32
N GLN A 29 -12.43 2.70 0.66
CA GLN A 29 -11.83 1.37 0.49
C GLN A 29 -12.77 0.50 -0.36
N ILE A 30 -12.21 -0.14 -1.38
CA ILE A 30 -12.91 -1.03 -2.30
C ILE A 30 -12.16 -2.36 -2.30
N TYR A 31 -12.93 -3.44 -2.22
CA TYR A 31 -12.45 -4.79 -2.42
C TYR A 31 -13.04 -5.29 -3.75
N ASP A 32 -12.16 -5.59 -4.69
CA ASP A 32 -12.53 -6.21 -5.96
C ASP A 32 -12.48 -7.73 -5.79
N VAL A 33 -13.65 -8.34 -5.86
CA VAL A 33 -13.84 -9.79 -5.67
C VAL A 33 -13.21 -10.59 -6.80
N GLU A 34 -13.19 -10.05 -8.02
CA GLU A 34 -12.69 -10.77 -9.20
C GLU A 34 -11.17 -10.91 -9.15
N THR A 35 -10.48 -9.81 -8.83
CA THR A 35 -9.01 -9.78 -8.77
C THR A 35 -8.46 -10.07 -7.37
N GLY A 36 -9.31 -10.08 -6.35
CA GLY A 36 -8.91 -10.19 -4.95
C GLY A 36 -8.11 -8.98 -4.44
N LEU A 37 -8.13 -7.85 -5.17
CA LEU A 37 -7.39 -6.64 -4.85
C LEU A 37 -8.15 -5.74 -3.88
N ILE A 38 -7.40 -5.07 -3.03
CA ILE A 38 -7.90 -3.97 -2.22
C ILE A 38 -7.27 -2.68 -2.73
N PHE A 39 -8.09 -1.64 -2.89
CA PHE A 39 -7.62 -0.32 -3.25
C PHE A 39 -8.48 0.78 -2.61
N TYR A 40 -7.88 1.96 -2.48
CA TYR A 40 -8.52 3.16 -1.97
C TYR A 40 -8.81 4.09 -3.13
N LYS A 41 -10.08 4.43 -3.35
CA LYS A 41 -10.53 5.37 -4.37
C LYS A 41 -10.87 6.71 -3.74
N HIS A 42 -10.30 7.78 -4.26
CA HIS A 42 -10.69 9.14 -3.94
C HIS A 42 -11.94 9.50 -4.74
N ILE A 43 -13.04 9.82 -4.07
CA ILE A 43 -14.36 9.93 -4.69
C ILE A 43 -14.44 11.11 -5.67
N GLU A 44 -13.80 12.23 -5.34
CA GLU A 44 -13.95 13.48 -6.11
C GLU A 44 -13.20 13.50 -7.44
N ASN A 45 -12.02 12.87 -7.52
CA ASN A 45 -11.14 12.90 -8.69
C ASN A 45 -10.93 11.51 -9.32
N GLY A 46 -11.50 10.46 -8.74
CA GLY A 46 -11.42 9.09 -9.24
C GLY A 46 -10.07 8.40 -9.06
N PHE A 47 -9.11 9.05 -8.40
CA PHE A 47 -7.77 8.53 -8.18
C PHE A 47 -7.78 7.26 -7.29
N PHE A 48 -6.86 6.32 -7.55
CA PHE A 48 -6.79 5.04 -6.83
C PHE A 48 -5.38 4.74 -6.31
N ILE A 49 -5.32 4.10 -5.14
CA ILE A 49 -4.10 3.58 -4.54
C ILE A 49 -4.33 2.11 -4.18
N TYR A 50 -3.50 1.22 -4.70
CA TYR A 50 -3.58 -0.21 -4.42
C TYR A 50 -2.98 -0.53 -3.06
N ASP A 51 -3.54 -1.50 -2.34
CA ASP A 51 -2.98 -2.01 -1.10
C ASP A 51 -2.41 -3.41 -1.35
N PHE A 52 -1.09 -3.52 -1.28
CA PHE A 52 -0.35 -4.78 -1.45
C PHE A 52 0.19 -5.32 -0.14
N ARG A 53 -0.21 -4.76 1.01
CA ARG A 53 0.13 -5.34 2.31
C ARG A 53 -0.46 -6.75 2.41
N PRO A 54 0.25 -7.71 3.03
CA PRO A 54 -0.18 -9.11 3.08
C PRO A 54 -1.49 -9.33 3.86
N LEU A 55 -1.77 -8.48 4.84
CA LEU A 55 -2.98 -8.56 5.66
C LEU A 55 -3.62 -7.17 5.78
N VAL A 56 -4.86 -7.04 5.30
CA VAL A 56 -5.57 -5.76 5.28
C VAL A 56 -6.93 -5.90 5.96
N ASN A 57 -7.25 -5.01 6.90
CA ASN A 57 -8.60 -4.96 7.47
C ASN A 57 -9.56 -4.35 6.45
N ILE A 58 -10.56 -5.12 6.03
CA ILE A 58 -11.57 -4.69 5.06
C ILE A 58 -12.82 -4.11 5.72
N ARG A 59 -13.09 -4.46 6.99
CA ARG A 59 -14.12 -3.87 7.88
C ARG A 59 -14.28 -4.71 9.15
N ARG A 60 -14.55 -4.03 10.27
CA ARG A 60 -15.05 -4.66 11.52
C ARG A 60 -14.18 -5.83 12.02
N GLY A 61 -12.87 -5.77 11.78
CA GLY A 61 -11.94 -6.83 12.18
C GLY A 61 -11.92 -8.04 11.25
N VAL A 62 -12.59 -7.97 10.09
CA VAL A 62 -12.42 -8.93 9.01
C VAL A 62 -11.16 -8.55 8.25
N PHE A 63 -10.20 -9.47 8.21
CA PHE A 63 -8.96 -9.30 7.49
C PHE A 63 -8.99 -10.09 6.19
N TRP A 64 -8.49 -9.45 5.13
CA TRP A 64 -8.24 -10.09 3.86
C TRP A 64 -6.77 -10.50 3.76
N ASN A 65 -6.55 -11.74 3.34
CA ASN A 65 -5.22 -12.24 3.05
C ASN A 65 -4.87 -11.92 1.60
N ASN A 66 -3.97 -10.97 1.42
CA ASN A 66 -3.52 -10.47 0.13
C ASN A 66 -2.21 -11.13 -0.32
N PHE A 67 -1.94 -12.36 0.14
CA PHE A 67 -0.67 -13.04 -0.05
C PHE A 67 -0.17 -13.01 -1.51
N LEU A 68 -1.04 -13.29 -2.49
CA LEU A 68 -0.67 -13.34 -3.91
C LEU A 68 -0.07 -12.02 -4.41
N TRP A 69 -0.69 -10.89 -4.04
CA TRP A 69 -0.23 -9.58 -4.45
C TRP A 69 0.96 -9.10 -3.62
N SER A 70 1.01 -9.43 -2.33
CA SER A 70 2.20 -9.14 -1.52
C SER A 70 3.43 -9.93 -1.99
N ALA A 71 3.24 -11.17 -2.46
CA ALA A 71 4.31 -12.01 -2.97
C ALA A 71 4.84 -11.54 -4.33
N SER A 72 3.99 -10.93 -5.17
CA SER A 72 4.40 -10.43 -6.49
C SER A 72 5.29 -9.20 -6.43
N ILE A 73 5.28 -8.50 -5.28
CA ILE A 73 6.16 -7.35 -5.02
C ILE A 73 7.32 -7.67 -4.08
N ASP A 74 7.38 -8.87 -3.52
CA ASP A 74 8.34 -9.22 -2.47
C ASP A 74 9.80 -9.04 -2.94
N CYS A 75 10.64 -8.51 -2.04
CA CYS A 75 12.07 -8.39 -2.27
C CYS A 75 12.80 -9.31 -1.29
N PRO A 76 13.47 -10.39 -1.73
CA PRO A 76 14.17 -11.28 -0.80
C PRO A 76 15.22 -10.57 0.07
N ASP A 77 15.81 -9.50 -0.48
CA ASP A 77 16.87 -8.71 0.15
C ASP A 77 16.38 -7.89 1.35
N THR A 78 15.07 -7.57 1.44
CA THR A 78 14.49 -6.81 2.56
C THR A 78 14.09 -7.66 3.74
N ARG A 79 13.90 -8.98 3.57
CA ARG A 79 13.55 -9.89 4.69
C ARG A 79 14.64 -9.88 5.79
N GLN A 80 15.91 -9.76 5.40
CA GLN A 80 17.01 -9.59 6.36
C GLN A 80 16.99 -8.23 7.06
N MET A 81 16.56 -7.16 6.39
CA MET A 81 16.44 -5.83 6.97
C MET A 81 15.27 -5.74 7.97
N ILE A 82 14.13 -6.36 7.64
CA ILE A 82 12.92 -6.39 8.49
C ILE A 82 13.18 -7.17 9.79
N THR A 83 13.94 -8.27 9.71
CA THR A 83 14.29 -9.06 10.91
C THR A 83 15.10 -8.24 11.92
N ASN A 84 15.90 -7.27 11.46
CA ASN A 84 16.66 -6.37 12.32
C ASN A 84 15.81 -5.20 12.87
N SER A 85 14.74 -4.78 12.18
CA SER A 85 13.88 -3.68 12.61
C SER A 85 12.69 -4.12 13.48
N GLN A 86 12.34 -5.40 13.49
CA GLN A 86 11.24 -5.95 14.32
C GLN A 86 11.51 -5.90 15.85
N ASN A 87 12.71 -5.49 16.26
CA ASN A 87 13.04 -5.21 17.66
C ASN A 87 12.61 -3.81 18.13
N SER A 88 12.05 -2.96 17.26
CA SER A 88 11.42 -1.69 17.65
C SER A 88 9.91 -1.78 17.37
N ASP A 89 9.12 -1.86 18.44
CA ASP A 89 7.67 -1.70 18.57
C ASP A 89 6.80 -2.01 17.33
N GLY A 90 5.98 -3.06 17.45
CA GLY A 90 5.10 -3.68 16.43
C GLY A 90 4.02 -2.81 15.79
N VAL A 91 4.38 -1.64 15.29
CA VAL A 91 3.58 -0.82 14.40
C VAL A 91 3.73 -1.40 12.99
N SER A 92 2.62 -1.85 12.40
CA SER A 92 2.57 -2.22 10.98
C SER A 92 3.09 -1.05 10.16
N SER A 93 4.24 -1.23 9.53
CA SER A 93 4.83 -0.19 8.69
C SER A 93 3.97 -0.03 7.45
N VAL A 94 3.53 1.19 7.18
CA VAL A 94 2.75 1.53 5.99
C VAL A 94 3.60 2.48 5.15
N TYR A 95 3.97 2.04 3.95
CA TYR A 95 4.77 2.83 3.01
C TYR A 95 3.98 3.05 1.72
N LEU A 96 4.11 4.24 1.15
CA LEU A 96 3.56 4.58 -0.16
C LEU A 96 4.66 4.61 -1.19
N PHE A 97 4.36 4.04 -2.35
CA PHE A 97 5.21 4.14 -3.52
C PHE A 97 4.43 4.53 -4.75
N CYS A 98 5.19 5.10 -5.68
CA CYS A 98 4.76 5.39 -7.03
C CYS A 98 5.66 4.56 -7.95
N ILE A 99 5.07 3.57 -8.63
CA ILE A 99 5.74 2.75 -9.62
C ILE A 99 5.56 3.44 -10.97
N THR A 100 6.68 3.80 -11.58
CA THR A 100 6.75 4.44 -12.91
C THR A 100 7.74 3.74 -13.84
N CYS A 101 8.23 2.56 -13.45
CA CYS A 101 9.35 1.90 -14.13
C CYS A 101 8.96 1.07 -15.36
N CYS A 102 7.67 0.81 -15.60
CA CYS A 102 7.22 0.05 -16.75
C CYS A 102 6.06 0.81 -17.44
N ASP A 103 6.28 1.29 -18.67
CA ASP A 103 5.37 2.06 -19.56
C ASP A 103 4.71 3.32 -18.97
N ASP A 104 3.80 3.95 -19.73
CA ASP A 104 3.01 5.17 -19.41
C ASP A 104 2.02 4.98 -18.23
N ILE A 105 2.19 3.94 -17.42
CA ILE A 105 1.29 3.58 -16.33
C ILE A 105 1.94 4.00 -15.00
N THR A 106 1.32 4.97 -14.34
CA THR A 106 1.67 5.33 -12.96
C THR A 106 0.82 4.53 -11.99
N ILE A 107 1.46 3.71 -11.14
CA ILE A 107 0.76 2.91 -10.13
C ILE A 107 1.15 3.39 -8.75
N TYR A 108 0.16 3.78 -7.96
CA TYR A 108 0.36 4.11 -6.55
C TYR A 108 -0.02 2.92 -5.70
N CYS A 109 0.87 2.51 -4.81
CA CYS A 109 0.65 1.36 -3.96
C CYS A 109 1.12 1.57 -2.53
N ILE A 110 0.40 0.92 -1.61
CA ILE A 110 0.72 0.80 -0.20
C ILE A 110 1.33 -0.58 0.02
N VAL A 111 2.45 -0.62 0.73
CA VAL A 111 3.19 -1.85 1.05
C VAL A 111 3.65 -1.81 2.50
N ASP A 112 4.05 -2.96 3.04
CA ASP A 112 4.58 -3.10 4.39
C ASP A 112 6.12 -3.07 4.46
N GLN A 113 6.80 -3.04 3.31
CA GLN A 113 8.26 -3.04 3.21
C GLN A 113 8.81 -1.71 2.64
N PRO A 114 9.98 -1.25 3.10
CA PRO A 114 10.57 0.03 2.66
C PRO A 114 11.21 -0.01 1.27
N VAL A 115 11.29 -1.19 0.64
CA VAL A 115 11.75 -1.43 -0.73
C VAL A 115 11.00 -2.65 -1.25
N PHE A 116 10.64 -2.67 -2.53
CA PHE A 116 9.99 -3.83 -3.15
C PHE A 116 10.36 -3.93 -4.64
N ARG A 117 9.94 -5.00 -5.32
CA ARG A 117 10.15 -5.19 -6.76
C ARG A 117 8.89 -4.91 -7.55
N CYS A 118 8.99 -4.14 -8.62
CA CYS A 118 7.85 -3.89 -9.49
C CYS A 118 7.31 -5.22 -10.05
N PHE A 119 6.02 -5.50 -9.84
CA PHE A 119 5.40 -6.75 -10.28
C PHE A 119 5.30 -6.89 -11.81
N ILE A 120 5.59 -5.83 -12.57
CA ILE A 120 5.58 -5.83 -14.05
C ILE A 120 6.98 -6.14 -14.60
N CYS A 121 8.00 -5.35 -14.23
CA CYS A 121 9.36 -5.47 -14.79
C CYS A 121 10.42 -5.97 -13.80
N ASN A 122 10.03 -6.34 -12.58
CA ASN A 122 10.89 -6.87 -11.51
C ASN A 122 12.04 -5.94 -11.06
N GLY A 123 12.05 -4.70 -11.53
CA GLY A 123 12.98 -3.65 -11.13
C GLY A 123 12.75 -3.24 -9.67
N ILE A 124 13.83 -2.88 -8.98
CA ILE A 124 13.77 -2.42 -7.59
C ILE A 124 13.09 -1.05 -7.56
N VAL A 125 12.00 -0.94 -6.79
CA VAL A 125 11.30 0.32 -6.53
C VAL A 125 11.74 0.80 -5.15
N GLY A 126 12.64 1.78 -5.16
CA GLY A 126 13.08 2.48 -3.96
C GLY A 126 12.05 3.52 -3.52
N ARG A 127 12.03 3.84 -2.22
CA ARG A 127 11.16 4.88 -1.67
C ARG A 127 11.55 6.21 -2.33
N LEU A 128 10.58 6.91 -2.92
CA LEU A 128 10.80 8.28 -3.37
C LEU A 128 11.19 9.14 -2.15
N PRO A 129 12.19 10.04 -2.28
CA PRO A 129 12.62 10.90 -1.17
C PRO A 129 11.49 11.77 -0.62
#